data_AF-T0PWX3-F1
#
_entry.id   AF-T0PWX3-F1
#
_cell.length_a   1.000
_cell.length_b   1.000
_cell.length_c   1.000
_cell.angle_alpha   90.00
_cell.angle_beta   90.00
_cell.angle_gamma   90.00
#
_symmetry.space_group_name_H-M   'P 1'
#
loop_
_entity.id
_entity.type
_entity.pdbx_description
1 polymer ?
#
loop_
_entity_poly.entity_id
_entity_poly.type
_entity_poly.pdbx_seq_one_letter_code
_entity_poly.pdbx_strand_id
1 'polypeptide(L)'
;MKSSACGGGIQVRSACSKALWVHDQARPHCNSCTAKFTFLRRRHHCRVCGEVVCRKCTRTVYLVNTSSNVGFACIECAIPLASPRATDDLDEPHSSWCMRPTCPTFLCTLERQSLEQLPPETPECALCIRELQGPWRVLQLPCHHAFHDACLLPWLKTHDACPTCTYQLPRDTTATATSLFT
;
A
#
# COMPACT_ATOMS: atom_id res chain seq x y z
N MET A 1 -26.68 18.72 18.92
CA MET A 1 -26.06 17.40 19.13
C MET A 1 -24.58 17.51 18.81
N LYS A 2 -23.72 17.53 19.83
CA LYS A 2 -22.25 17.55 19.68
C LYS A 2 -21.79 16.11 19.86
N SER A 3 -21.42 15.42 18.78
CA SER A 3 -20.90 14.07 18.87
C SER A 3 -19.49 14.12 19.48
N SER A 4 -19.42 13.73 20.75
CA SER A 4 -18.19 13.59 21.52
C SER A 4 -17.21 12.62 20.85
N ALA A 5 -15.94 13.04 20.82
CA ALA A 5 -14.82 12.32 20.24
C ALA A 5 -14.67 10.90 20.83
N CYS A 6 -14.67 9.89 19.98
CA CYS A 6 -14.28 8.54 20.37
C CYS A 6 -12.73 8.41 20.36
N GLY A 7 -12.18 8.13 21.54
CA GLY A 7 -10.98 7.31 21.76
C GLY A 7 -9.70 7.69 21.02
N GLY A 8 -8.91 8.59 21.60
CA GLY A 8 -7.54 8.92 21.18
C GLY A 8 -6.53 7.81 21.50
N GLY A 9 -6.61 6.68 20.80
CA GLY A 9 -5.57 5.64 20.83
C GLY A 9 -4.33 6.09 20.02
N ILE A 10 -3.15 5.89 20.59
CA ILE A 10 -1.86 6.13 19.93
C ILE A 10 -1.77 5.28 18.65
N GLN A 11 -1.61 5.94 17.49
CA GLN A 11 -1.48 5.27 16.21
C GLN A 11 0.00 5.07 15.87
N VAL A 12 0.51 3.84 16.03
CA VAL A 12 1.88 3.47 15.63
C VAL A 12 1.84 2.86 14.23
N ARG A 13 2.71 3.32 13.32
CA ARG A 13 2.81 2.87 11.93
C ARG A 13 4.26 2.70 11.50
N SER A 14 4.52 1.83 10.53
CA SER A 14 5.83 1.73 9.90
C SER A 14 6.01 2.83 8.85
N ALA A 15 7.15 3.51 8.86
CA ALA A 15 7.46 4.51 7.85
C ALA A 15 7.92 3.83 6.54
N CYS A 16 7.42 4.29 5.40
CA CYS A 16 7.97 3.90 4.10
C CYS A 16 9.33 4.57 3.85
N SER A 17 10.15 3.93 3.02
CA SER A 17 11.41 4.52 2.56
C SER A 17 11.17 5.84 1.83
N LYS A 18 12.07 6.81 2.02
CA LYS A 18 12.03 8.09 1.32
C LYS A 18 12.15 7.94 -0.20
N ALA A 19 12.78 6.86 -0.68
CA ALA A 19 12.86 6.53 -2.10
C ALA A 19 11.49 6.27 -2.74
N LEU A 20 10.46 5.96 -1.94
CA LEU A 20 9.10 5.70 -2.39
C LEU A 20 8.20 6.95 -2.34
N TRP A 21 8.74 8.08 -1.88
CA TRP A 21 7.94 9.29 -1.77
C TRP A 21 7.65 9.85 -3.15
N VAL A 22 6.37 10.13 -3.40
CA VAL A 22 5.95 10.73 -4.65
C VAL A 22 6.46 12.17 -4.71
N HIS A 23 7.15 12.53 -5.80
CA HIS A 23 7.61 13.89 -6.01
C HIS A 23 6.44 14.88 -6.03
N ASP A 24 6.65 16.06 -5.43
CA ASP A 24 5.62 17.11 -5.32
C ASP A 24 5.01 17.52 -6.66
N GLN A 25 5.82 17.56 -7.72
CA GLN A 25 5.40 17.93 -9.07
C GLN A 25 4.46 16.89 -9.69
N ALA A 26 4.62 15.61 -9.36
CA ALA A 26 3.78 14.53 -9.85
C ALA A 26 2.36 14.56 -9.24
N ARG A 27 2.14 15.34 -8.17
CA ARG A 27 0.85 15.48 -7.50
C ARG A 27 0.40 16.95 -7.48
N PRO A 28 -0.32 17.40 -8.53
CA PRO A 28 -0.94 18.73 -8.54
C PRO A 28 -2.18 18.84 -7.63
N HIS A 29 -2.75 17.71 -7.22
CA HIS A 29 -3.95 17.60 -6.39
C HIS A 29 -3.69 16.71 -5.18
N CYS A 30 -4.38 16.97 -4.06
CA CYS A 30 -4.31 16.16 -2.86
C CYS A 30 -4.77 14.72 -3.13
N ASN A 31 -3.97 13.72 -2.78
CA ASN A 31 -4.31 12.31 -3.03
C ASN A 31 -5.53 11.82 -2.24
N SER A 32 -5.94 12.50 -1.15
CA SER A 32 -7.10 12.10 -0.34
C SER A 32 -8.38 12.87 -0.62
N CYS A 33 -8.30 14.17 -0.93
CA CYS A 33 -9.50 15.01 -1.13
C CYS A 33 -9.57 15.69 -2.50
N THR A 34 -8.66 15.34 -3.41
CA THR A 34 -8.56 15.83 -4.81
C THR A 34 -8.44 17.34 -5.01
N ALA A 35 -8.46 18.13 -3.92
CA ALA A 35 -8.31 19.57 -4.01
C ALA A 35 -6.92 19.97 -4.53
N LYS A 36 -6.90 20.92 -5.47
CA LYS A 36 -5.68 21.47 -6.09
C LYS A 36 -4.77 22.11 -5.05
N PHE A 37 -3.48 21.79 -5.10
CA PHE A 37 -2.49 22.46 -4.27
C PHE A 37 -2.26 23.90 -4.75
N THR A 38 -2.06 24.79 -3.79
CA THR A 38 -1.81 26.23 -4.00
C THR A 38 -0.80 26.72 -2.97
N PHE A 39 -0.41 27.99 -3.00
CA PHE A 39 0.46 28.56 -1.97
C PHE A 39 -0.11 28.45 -0.54
N LEU A 40 -1.44 28.51 -0.41
CA LEU A 40 -2.16 28.35 0.86
C LEU A 40 -2.41 26.87 1.20
N ARG A 41 -2.71 26.05 0.18
CA ARG A 41 -2.83 24.60 0.34
C ARG A 41 -1.51 23.93 0.00
N ARG A 42 -0.61 23.87 0.99
CA ARG A 42 0.71 23.27 0.86
C ARG A 42 0.64 21.73 0.80
N ARG A 43 1.69 21.15 0.21
CA ARG A 43 1.91 19.70 0.07
C ARG A 43 2.52 19.12 1.34
N HIS A 44 2.13 17.89 1.66
CA HIS A 44 2.69 17.10 2.75
C HIS A 44 2.73 15.63 2.34
N HIS A 45 3.86 14.95 2.57
CA HIS A 45 3.93 13.52 2.30
C HIS A 45 3.30 12.67 3.40
N CYS A 46 2.61 11.60 3.05
CA CYS A 46 2.29 10.54 4.00
C CYS A 46 3.57 9.75 4.28
N ARG A 47 3.99 9.68 5.56
CA ARG A 47 5.21 8.95 5.94
C ARG A 47 5.03 7.43 5.86
N VAL A 48 3.80 6.94 5.71
CA VAL A 48 3.45 5.52 5.64
C VAL A 48 3.35 5.02 4.20
N CYS A 49 2.80 5.81 3.27
CA CYS A 49 2.63 5.38 1.87
C CYS A 49 3.34 6.25 0.83
N GLY A 50 3.97 7.36 1.23
CA GLY A 50 4.74 8.24 0.35
C GLY A 50 3.90 9.23 -0.48
N GLU A 51 2.57 9.14 -0.46
CA GLU A 51 1.68 10.01 -1.24
C GLU A 51 1.63 11.46 -0.76
N VAL A 52 1.26 12.37 -1.66
CA VAL A 52 1.17 13.81 -1.36
C VAL A 52 -0.26 14.22 -1.01
N VAL A 53 -0.45 14.75 0.20
CA VAL A 53 -1.74 15.15 0.76
C VAL A 53 -1.69 16.58 1.33
N CYS A 54 -2.84 17.21 1.53
CA CYS A 54 -2.93 18.52 2.19
C CYS A 54 -2.99 18.36 3.72
N ARG A 55 -2.72 19.44 4.47
CA ARG A 55 -2.75 19.41 5.95
C ARG A 55 -4.05 18.86 6.53
N LYS A 56 -5.21 19.22 5.94
CA LYS A 56 -6.54 18.73 6.37
C LYS A 56 -6.70 17.22 6.18
N CYS A 57 -5.92 16.62 5.30
CA CYS A 57 -5.93 15.19 4.99
C CYS A 57 -4.76 14.46 5.64
N THR A 58 -4.10 15.07 6.63
CA THR A 58 -3.08 14.41 7.44
C THR A 58 -3.56 14.17 8.86
N ARG A 59 -3.02 13.14 9.49
CA ARG A 59 -3.10 12.89 10.93
C ARG A 59 -1.69 12.64 11.46
N THR A 60 -1.45 13.06 12.69
CA THR A 60 -0.19 12.75 13.38
C THR A 60 -0.22 11.29 13.81
N VAL A 61 0.86 10.57 13.51
CA VAL A 61 1.09 9.18 13.93
C VAL A 61 2.48 9.04 14.53
N TYR A 62 2.67 8.03 15.36
CA TYR A 62 4.00 7.60 15.77
C TYR A 62 4.55 6.64 14.71
N LEU A 63 5.83 6.77 14.40
CA LEU A 63 6.48 6.03 13.33
C LEU A 63 7.56 5.13 13.90
N VAL A 64 7.63 3.90 13.36
CA VAL A 64 8.75 2.98 13.55
C VAL A 64 9.57 2.88 12.27
N ASN A 65 10.80 2.35 12.37
CA ASN A 65 11.75 2.18 11.25
C ASN A 65 12.12 3.50 10.56
N THR A 66 12.20 4.59 11.32
CA THR A 66 12.63 5.90 10.83
C THR A 66 13.35 6.67 11.93
N SER A 67 14.16 7.66 11.55
CA SER A 67 14.87 8.52 12.50
C SER A 67 13.95 9.47 13.26
N SER A 68 12.75 9.74 12.76
CA SER A 68 11.75 10.60 13.43
C SER A 68 10.54 9.78 13.86
N ASN A 69 10.40 9.57 15.17
CA ASN A 69 9.34 8.74 15.76
C ASN A 69 7.93 9.36 15.72
N VAL A 70 7.76 10.57 15.17
CA VAL A 70 6.48 11.24 14.96
C VAL A 70 6.42 11.82 13.55
N GLY A 71 5.31 11.64 12.86
CA GLY A 71 5.12 12.21 11.51
C GLY A 71 3.67 12.23 11.04
N PHE A 72 3.46 12.70 9.81
CA PHE A 72 2.12 12.76 9.22
C PHE A 72 1.81 11.54 8.37
N ALA A 73 0.69 10.88 8.63
CA ALA A 73 0.08 9.92 7.73
C ALA A 73 -1.15 10.55 7.04
N CYS A 74 -1.52 10.07 5.86
CA CYS A 74 -2.83 10.39 5.30
C CYS A 74 -3.93 9.80 6.19
N ILE A 75 -5.17 10.27 6.00
CA ILE A 75 -6.31 9.80 6.82
C ILE A 75 -6.42 8.27 6.78
N GLU A 76 -6.30 7.66 5.59
CA GLU A 76 -6.38 6.21 5.42
C GLU A 76 -5.29 5.46 6.21
N CYS A 77 -4.02 5.87 6.08
CA CYS A 77 -2.91 5.24 6.81
C CYS A 77 -2.95 5.49 8.33
N ALA A 78 -3.67 6.52 8.77
CA ALA A 78 -3.76 6.88 10.18
C ALA A 78 -4.91 6.18 10.93
N ILE A 79 -5.91 5.65 10.24
CA ILE A 79 -7.03 4.96 10.88
C ILE A 79 -6.53 3.63 11.46
N PRO A 80 -6.75 3.33 12.75
CA PRO A 80 -6.48 2.02 13.33
C PRO A 80 -7.33 0.96 12.61
N LEU A 81 -6.70 -0.12 12.15
CA LEU A 81 -7.37 -1.27 11.53
C LEU A 81 -8.34 -2.01 12.47
N ALA A 82 -8.49 -1.55 13.71
CA ALA A 82 -9.43 -2.06 14.70
C ALA A 82 -10.28 -0.92 15.28
N SER A 83 -11.43 -0.69 14.67
CA SER A 83 -12.67 -0.50 15.42
C SER A 83 -13.77 -1.17 14.62
N PRO A 84 -14.14 -2.43 14.95
CA PRO A 84 -15.47 -2.87 14.62
C PRO A 84 -16.41 -1.94 15.38
N ARG A 85 -17.13 -1.09 14.66
CA ARG A 85 -18.39 -0.62 15.20
C ARG A 85 -19.25 -1.88 15.29
N ALA A 86 -19.70 -2.23 16.49
CA ALA A 86 -20.87 -3.06 16.63
C ALA A 86 -21.99 -2.38 15.84
N THR A 87 -22.27 -2.89 14.65
CA THR A 87 -23.48 -2.55 13.90
C THR A 87 -24.57 -3.42 14.50
N ASP A 88 -25.26 -2.93 15.53
CA ASP A 88 -26.68 -3.21 15.62
C ASP A 88 -27.34 -2.20 14.70
N ASP A 89 -27.48 -2.60 13.43
CA ASP A 89 -28.65 -2.32 12.61
C ASP A 89 -28.41 -2.95 11.21
N LEU A 90 -29.40 -3.73 10.80
CA LEU A 90 -29.38 -4.70 9.72
C LEU A 90 -29.46 -4.03 8.33
N ASP A 91 -28.88 -4.73 7.34
CA ASP A 91 -28.99 -4.55 5.89
C ASP A 91 -28.04 -3.52 5.21
N GLU A 92 -26.82 -3.97 4.86
CA GLU A 92 -26.09 -3.53 3.65
C GLU A 92 -24.90 -4.50 3.35
N PRO A 93 -24.83 -5.16 2.17
CA PRO A 93 -23.81 -6.17 1.87
C PRO A 93 -22.53 -5.53 1.32
N HIS A 94 -21.78 -4.82 2.17
CA HIS A 94 -20.44 -4.32 1.80
C HIS A 94 -19.33 -4.77 2.78
N SER A 95 -19.43 -6.01 3.25
CA SER A 95 -18.29 -6.73 3.84
C SER A 95 -17.39 -7.33 2.74
N SER A 96 -16.35 -6.62 2.30
CA SER A 96 -15.23 -7.28 1.59
C SER A 96 -13.93 -6.49 1.44
N TRP A 97 -13.81 -5.28 2.01
CA TRP A 97 -12.55 -4.51 1.94
C TRP A 97 -11.71 -4.62 3.23
N CYS A 98 -11.73 -5.79 3.86
CA CYS A 98 -10.81 -6.12 4.94
C CYS A 98 -9.44 -6.55 4.37
N MET A 99 -8.41 -5.82 4.78
CA MET A 99 -6.99 -6.13 4.65
C MET A 99 -6.47 -6.11 3.21
N ARG A 100 -5.54 -5.19 2.91
CA ARG A 100 -4.64 -5.41 1.77
C ARG A 100 -3.77 -6.61 2.17
N PRO A 101 -3.90 -7.75 1.48
CA PRO A 101 -3.29 -8.98 1.93
C PRO A 101 -1.79 -8.97 1.66
N THR A 102 -1.30 -8.25 0.65
CA THR A 102 0.15 -8.02 0.45
C THR A 102 0.59 -6.64 0.96
N CYS A 103 1.67 -6.62 1.75
CA CYS A 103 2.21 -5.40 2.34
C CYS A 103 2.62 -4.35 1.28
N PRO A 104 2.17 -3.07 1.37
CA PRO A 104 2.55 -2.01 0.45
C PRO A 104 4.06 -1.78 0.37
N THR A 105 4.79 -1.97 1.48
CA THR A 105 6.26 -1.86 1.48
C THR A 105 6.89 -2.94 0.63
N PHE A 106 6.39 -4.18 0.72
CA PHE A 106 6.86 -5.29 -0.11
C PHE A 106 6.57 -5.07 -1.59
N LEU A 107 5.36 -4.58 -1.94
CA LEU A 107 5.01 -4.24 -3.33
C LEU A 107 5.95 -3.18 -3.92
N CYS A 108 6.38 -2.24 -3.09
CA CYS A 108 7.30 -1.19 -3.48
C CYS A 108 8.75 -1.67 -3.66
N THR A 109 9.14 -2.79 -3.04
CA THR A 109 10.47 -3.39 -3.20
C THR A 109 10.57 -4.37 -4.36
N LEU A 110 9.44 -4.76 -4.97
CA LEU A 110 9.47 -5.67 -6.12
C LEU A 110 10.27 -5.05 -7.26
N GLU A 111 11.32 -5.75 -7.66
CA GLU A 111 12.21 -5.30 -8.72
C GLU A 111 11.46 -5.30 -10.05
N ARG A 112 11.53 -4.15 -10.72
CA ARG A 112 10.82 -3.92 -11.97
C ARG A 112 11.83 -3.92 -13.09
N GLN A 113 11.96 -5.07 -13.73
CA GLN A 113 12.99 -5.29 -14.73
C GLN A 113 12.55 -4.71 -16.08
N SER A 114 13.50 -4.08 -16.77
CA SER A 114 13.38 -3.73 -18.19
C SER A 114 13.73 -4.95 -19.04
N LEU A 115 13.01 -5.13 -20.14
CA LEU A 115 13.04 -6.34 -20.97
C LEU A 115 14.42 -6.69 -21.59
N GLU A 116 15.38 -5.76 -21.59
CA GLU A 116 16.72 -5.93 -22.15
C GLU A 116 17.54 -7.07 -21.50
N GLN A 117 17.10 -7.60 -20.36
CA GLN A 117 17.81 -8.61 -19.57
C GLN A 117 17.10 -9.97 -19.51
N LEU A 118 16.00 -10.16 -20.25
CA LEU A 118 15.24 -11.42 -20.24
C LEU A 118 15.77 -12.44 -21.28
N PRO A 119 15.77 -13.75 -20.96
CA PRO A 119 16.10 -14.81 -21.91
C PRO A 119 15.20 -14.80 -23.17
N PRO A 120 15.65 -15.37 -24.30
CA PRO A 120 14.91 -15.38 -25.56
C PRO A 120 13.62 -16.22 -25.53
N GLU A 121 13.47 -17.14 -24.57
CA GLU A 121 12.18 -17.76 -24.28
C GLU A 121 11.24 -16.75 -23.60
N THR A 122 10.28 -16.21 -24.34
CA THR A 122 9.36 -15.20 -23.84
C THR A 122 8.36 -15.83 -22.87
N PRO A 123 8.47 -15.58 -21.55
CA PRO A 123 7.52 -16.15 -20.61
C PRO A 123 6.15 -15.51 -20.82
N GLU A 124 5.08 -16.27 -20.61
CA GLU A 124 3.71 -15.74 -20.68
C GLU A 124 3.24 -15.28 -19.30
N CYS A 125 2.51 -14.17 -19.27
CA CYS A 125 1.85 -13.73 -18.05
C CYS A 125 0.68 -14.67 -17.73
N ALA A 126 0.79 -15.49 -16.70
CA ALA A 126 -0.27 -16.44 -16.31
C ALA A 126 -1.60 -15.79 -15.88
N LEU A 127 -1.64 -14.47 -15.67
CA LEU A 127 -2.88 -13.73 -15.37
C LEU A 127 -3.66 -13.29 -16.62
N CYS A 128 -2.98 -13.00 -17.72
CA CYS A 128 -3.63 -12.53 -18.95
C CYS A 128 -3.35 -13.39 -20.18
N ILE A 129 -2.51 -14.42 -20.03
CA ILE A 129 -2.13 -15.39 -21.06
C ILE A 129 -1.59 -14.68 -22.31
N ARG A 130 -0.81 -13.61 -22.08
CA ARG A 130 -0.11 -12.87 -23.13
C ARG A 130 1.37 -12.90 -22.86
N GLU A 131 2.14 -12.86 -23.93
CA GLU A 131 3.58 -12.75 -23.89
C GLU A 131 4.00 -11.56 -23.02
N LEU A 132 5.03 -11.76 -22.20
CA LEU A 132 5.72 -10.69 -21.49
C LEU A 132 6.61 -9.91 -22.48
N GLN A 133 5.98 -9.31 -23.51
CA GLN A 133 6.63 -8.51 -24.55
C GLN A 133 6.04 -7.09 -24.62
N GLY A 134 6.82 -6.14 -25.13
CA GLY A 134 6.40 -4.75 -25.37
C GLY A 134 6.91 -3.73 -24.33
N PRO A 135 6.41 -2.48 -24.36
CA PRO A 135 6.87 -1.38 -23.48
C PRO A 135 6.42 -1.51 -22.01
N TRP A 136 5.74 -2.61 -21.68
CA TRP A 136 5.12 -2.82 -20.38
C TRP A 136 6.13 -3.36 -19.38
N ARG A 137 6.16 -2.78 -18.18
CA ARG A 137 7.13 -3.17 -17.15
C ARG A 137 6.70 -4.50 -16.53
N VAL A 138 7.63 -5.42 -16.35
CA VAL A 138 7.38 -6.70 -15.69
C VAL A 138 7.78 -6.63 -14.21
N LEU A 139 7.06 -7.37 -13.38
CA LEU A 139 7.37 -7.58 -11.97
C LEU A 139 7.69 -9.05 -11.75
N GLN A 140 8.85 -9.32 -11.14
CA GLN A 140 9.22 -10.65 -10.71
C GLN A 140 8.99 -10.79 -9.20
N LEU A 141 8.26 -11.84 -8.81
CA LEU A 141 8.06 -12.19 -7.40
C LEU A 141 9.30 -12.90 -6.83
N PRO A 142 9.46 -13.00 -5.49
CA PRO A 142 10.55 -13.75 -4.86
C PRO A 142 10.60 -15.23 -5.23
N CYS A 143 9.46 -15.80 -5.66
CA CYS A 143 9.37 -17.15 -6.20
C CYS A 143 9.76 -17.27 -7.68
N HIS A 144 10.37 -16.23 -8.26
CA HIS A 144 10.85 -16.14 -9.65
C HIS A 144 9.78 -16.14 -10.74
N HIS A 145 8.50 -16.10 -10.41
CA HIS A 145 7.43 -15.91 -11.41
C HIS A 145 7.30 -14.44 -11.81
N ALA A 146 7.16 -14.19 -13.10
CA ALA A 146 7.05 -12.87 -13.69
C ALA A 146 5.65 -12.59 -14.26
N PHE A 147 5.21 -11.35 -14.13
CA PHE A 147 3.90 -10.89 -14.59
C PHE A 147 4.00 -9.44 -15.08
N HIS A 148 3.07 -8.99 -15.93
CA HIS A 148 2.94 -7.55 -16.19
C HIS A 148 2.59 -6.82 -14.90
N ASP A 149 3.18 -5.64 -14.71
CA ASP A 149 2.90 -4.81 -13.55
C ASP A 149 1.41 -4.46 -13.41
N ALA A 150 0.75 -4.17 -14.54
CA ALA A 150 -0.67 -3.88 -14.64
C ALA A 150 -1.55 -5.09 -14.32
N CYS A 151 -1.04 -6.32 -14.45
CA CYS A 151 -1.79 -7.53 -14.12
C CYS A 151 -1.57 -7.94 -12.65
N LEU A 152 -0.34 -7.88 -12.17
CA LEU A 152 0.00 -8.36 -10.82
C LEU A 152 -0.43 -7.42 -9.71
N LEU A 153 -0.29 -6.10 -9.89
CA LEU A 153 -0.61 -5.15 -8.82
C LEU A 153 -2.09 -5.15 -8.44
N PRO A 154 -3.07 -5.24 -9.37
CA PRO A 154 -4.47 -5.45 -9.00
C PRO A 154 -4.71 -6.75 -8.23
N TRP A 155 -4.08 -7.86 -8.63
CA TRP A 155 -4.20 -9.15 -7.95
C TRP A 155 -3.73 -9.08 -6.49
N LEU A 156 -2.57 -8.46 -6.24
CA LEU A 156 -1.99 -8.34 -4.90
C LEU A 156 -2.73 -7.35 -3.98
N LYS A 157 -3.73 -6.63 -4.49
CA LYS A 157 -4.66 -5.86 -3.64
C LYS A 157 -5.64 -6.77 -2.90
N THR A 158 -5.89 -7.98 -3.41
CA THR A 158 -6.88 -8.92 -2.87
C THR A 158 -6.30 -10.30 -2.55
N HIS A 159 -5.03 -10.56 -2.90
CA HIS A 159 -4.31 -11.79 -2.57
C HIS A 159 -2.90 -11.53 -2.03
N ASP A 160 -2.40 -12.43 -1.18
CA ASP A 160 -1.03 -12.48 -0.64
C ASP A 160 -0.25 -13.68 -1.17
N ALA A 161 -0.65 -14.24 -2.30
CA ALA A 161 -0.03 -15.43 -2.86
C ALA A 161 0.28 -15.23 -4.34
N CYS A 162 1.38 -15.85 -4.79
CA CYS A 162 1.70 -15.96 -6.21
C CYS A 162 0.57 -16.68 -6.96
N PRO A 163 0.05 -16.12 -8.07
CA PRO A 163 -0.97 -16.78 -8.90
C PRO A 163 -0.55 -18.16 -9.43
N THR A 164 0.75 -18.36 -9.66
CA THR A 164 1.26 -19.58 -10.31
C THR A 164 1.58 -20.69 -9.33
N CYS A 165 2.24 -20.36 -8.22
CA CYS A 165 2.77 -21.36 -7.30
C CYS A 165 2.27 -21.24 -5.87
N THR A 166 1.32 -20.33 -5.59
CA THR A 166 0.75 -20.08 -4.26
C THR A 166 1.75 -19.64 -3.18
N TYR A 167 3.00 -19.34 -3.56
CA TYR A 167 4.03 -18.80 -2.66
C TYR A 167 3.49 -17.59 -1.90
N GLN A 168 3.53 -17.65 -0.57
CA GLN A 168 3.01 -16.61 0.31
C GLN A 168 3.94 -15.39 0.35
N LEU A 169 3.36 -14.23 0.12
CA LEU A 169 4.01 -12.93 0.12
C LEU A 169 3.79 -12.25 1.47
N PRO A 170 4.70 -11.35 1.90
CA PRO A 170 4.56 -10.65 3.17
C PRO A 170 3.22 -9.91 3.29
N ARG A 171 2.45 -10.23 4.33
CA ARG A 171 1.20 -9.54 4.66
C ARG A 171 1.46 -8.20 5.33
N ASP A 172 0.44 -7.34 5.37
CA ASP A 172 0.38 -6.21 6.29
C ASP A 172 0.25 -6.71 7.74
N THR A 173 1.31 -7.32 8.25
CA THR A 173 1.43 -7.66 9.66
C THR A 173 1.95 -6.43 10.40
N THR A 174 1.07 -5.76 11.14
CA THR A 174 1.51 -5.11 12.36
C THR A 174 2.12 -6.21 13.23
N ALA A 175 3.45 -6.31 13.18
CA ALA A 175 4.33 -7.20 13.93
C ALA A 175 3.61 -8.24 14.82
N THR A 176 3.50 -9.47 14.33
CA THR A 176 3.53 -10.63 15.23
C THR A 176 4.73 -11.46 14.84
N ALA A 177 5.89 -10.99 15.24
CA ALA A 177 7.01 -11.89 15.51
C ALA A 177 6.58 -12.70 16.74
N THR A 178 6.21 -13.96 16.54
CA THR A 178 6.73 -15.13 17.25
C THR A 178 5.96 -16.34 16.74
N SER A 179 6.52 -17.00 15.73
CA SER A 179 6.41 -18.46 15.64
C SER A 179 7.76 -18.94 15.17
N LEU A 180 8.58 -19.34 16.14
CA LEU A 180 9.57 -20.38 15.89
C LEU A 180 9.07 -21.63 16.61
N PHE A 181 9.05 -22.67 15.80
CA PHE A 181 8.72 -24.05 16.03
C PHE A 181 9.25 -24.64 17.34
N THR A 182 8.39 -25.51 17.92
CA THR A 182 8.62 -26.65 18.84
C THR A 182 9.45 -26.45 20.09
#